data_AF-A0A3D6B183-F1
#
_entry.id   AF-A0A3D6B183-F1
#
_cell.length_a   1.000
_cell.length_b   1.000
_cell.length_c   1.000
_cell.angle_alpha   90.00
_cell.angle_beta   90.00
_cell.angle_gamma   90.00
#
_symmetry.space_group_name_H-M   'P 1'
#
loop_
_entity.id
_entity.type
_entity.pdbx_description
1 polymer ?
#
loop_
_entity_poly.entity_id
_entity_poly.type
_entity_poly.pdbx_seq_one_letter_code
_entity_poly.pdbx_strand_id
1 'polypeptide(L)'
;MTSLLPWIAIGHPKTWMHVDEMYSVLPFATYKNGNVVEENFRIREMLETISKDLIDEYNRIKIKEYGDLTFYDYLKYKFDFKLGVGNHRLLFHWGYNAEPWNDELEDYVKREEWGEEKIKRFKDALKEEQKRRNAIANKSAEKVFGFASGGREAKWANSIMAIVYDVHLLGDYTEGDNKFFIGVTKPSKVAGDIINSIRNIDNSRTSRNIIDSIRKTTREYSNQEHVLASKLIEILQTVLPGFLLTANEGALKRKFEQKGFKLDGRKHFTKVPPG
;
A
#
# COMPACT_ATOMS: atom_id res chain seq x y z
N MET A 1 9.40 41.12 -17.02
CA MET A 1 8.64 40.80 -15.79
C MET A 1 7.58 39.79 -16.16
N THR A 2 7.91 38.50 -16.09
CA THR A 2 7.00 37.38 -16.35
C THR A 2 6.46 36.89 -15.02
N SER A 3 5.14 37.00 -14.85
CA SER A 3 4.44 36.58 -13.64
C SER A 3 4.51 35.07 -13.48
N LEU A 4 5.21 34.60 -12.45
CA LEU A 4 5.08 33.25 -11.93
C LEU A 4 3.69 33.13 -11.29
N LEU A 5 2.79 32.41 -11.95
CA LEU A 5 1.55 31.97 -11.30
C LEU A 5 1.93 31.01 -10.15
N PRO A 6 1.41 31.23 -8.93
CA PRO A 6 1.64 30.31 -7.82
C PRO A 6 0.86 29.03 -8.11
N TRP A 7 1.59 27.94 -8.41
CA TRP A 7 1.03 26.61 -8.45
C TRP A 7 0.58 26.22 -7.04
N ILE A 8 -0.71 26.34 -6.78
CA ILE A 8 -1.34 25.81 -5.57
C ILE A 8 -1.29 24.29 -5.71
N ALA A 9 -0.42 23.65 -4.92
CA ALA A 9 -0.46 22.22 -4.69
C ALA A 9 -1.83 21.90 -4.07
N ILE A 10 -2.72 21.30 -4.86
CA ILE A 10 -3.95 20.71 -4.34
C ILE A 10 -3.50 19.54 -3.49
N GLY A 11 -3.66 19.68 -2.17
CA GLY A 11 -3.23 18.69 -1.19
C GLY A 11 -3.95 17.36 -1.40
N HIS A 12 -3.22 16.29 -1.08
CA HIS A 12 -3.74 14.93 -0.88
C HIS A 12 -5.12 14.98 -0.22
N PRO A 13 -6.10 14.15 -0.62
CA PRO A 13 -7.22 13.88 0.25
C PRO A 13 -6.70 13.42 1.62
N LYS A 14 -7.42 13.79 2.66
CA LYS A 14 -7.06 13.50 4.05
C LYS A 14 -6.80 11.99 4.19
N THR A 15 -5.71 11.61 4.86
CA THR A 15 -5.22 10.25 5.14
C THR A 15 -6.30 9.21 5.51
N TRP A 16 -7.48 9.63 5.98
CA TRP A 16 -8.60 8.74 6.26
C TRP A 16 -9.22 8.08 5.01
N MET A 17 -9.12 8.69 3.81
CA MET A 17 -9.71 8.09 2.60
C MET A 17 -9.04 6.77 2.22
N HIS A 18 -7.71 6.71 2.22
CA HIS A 18 -6.99 5.47 1.94
C HIS A 18 -7.16 4.42 3.02
N VAL A 19 -7.26 4.82 4.29
CA VAL A 19 -7.51 3.88 5.39
C VAL A 19 -8.84 3.14 5.19
N ASP A 20 -9.87 3.84 4.74
CA ASP A 20 -11.17 3.22 4.45
C ASP A 20 -11.06 2.26 3.25
N GLU A 21 -10.32 2.61 2.19
CA GLU A 21 -10.02 1.72 1.05
C GLU A 21 -9.23 0.48 1.49
N MET A 22 -8.18 0.64 2.30
CA MET A 22 -7.40 -0.45 2.86
C MET A 22 -8.26 -1.38 3.72
N TYR A 23 -9.14 -0.82 4.55
CA TYR A 23 -10.06 -1.60 5.38
C TYR A 23 -11.13 -2.31 4.53
N SER A 24 -11.54 -1.70 3.42
CA SER A 24 -12.61 -2.17 2.55
C SER A 24 -12.34 -3.56 1.97
N VAL A 25 -11.08 -3.91 1.73
CA VAL A 25 -10.70 -5.20 1.15
C VAL A 25 -10.51 -6.33 2.18
N LEU A 26 -10.55 -6.00 3.47
CA LEU A 26 -10.42 -6.96 4.58
C LEU A 26 -11.78 -7.50 5.03
N PRO A 27 -11.86 -8.69 5.66
CA PRO A 27 -13.12 -9.37 5.95
C PRO A 27 -13.77 -8.92 7.27
N PHE A 28 -13.67 -7.64 7.59
CA PHE A 28 -14.08 -7.09 8.88
C PHE A 28 -15.32 -6.21 8.74
N ALA A 29 -16.27 -6.40 9.65
CA ALA A 29 -17.56 -5.73 9.64
C ALA A 29 -17.45 -4.22 9.87
N THR A 30 -18.45 -3.50 9.37
CA THR A 30 -18.74 -2.09 9.65
C THR A 30 -20.17 -1.95 10.13
N TYR A 31 -20.48 -0.84 10.79
CA TYR A 31 -21.85 -0.41 11.03
C TYR A 31 -22.52 0.00 9.70
N LYS A 32 -23.86 0.12 9.70
CA LYS A 32 -24.64 0.52 8.52
C LYS A 32 -24.24 1.88 7.94
N ASN A 33 -23.65 2.75 8.75
CA ASN A 33 -23.15 4.06 8.33
C ASN A 33 -21.72 4.02 7.77
N GLY A 34 -21.13 2.84 7.58
CA GLY A 34 -19.77 2.64 7.07
C GLY A 34 -18.68 2.65 8.14
N ASN A 35 -18.97 3.08 9.37
CA ASN A 35 -17.97 3.14 10.43
C ASN A 35 -17.49 1.74 10.85
N VAL A 36 -16.20 1.62 11.16
CA VAL A 36 -15.62 0.41 11.77
C VAL A 36 -16.35 0.12 13.09
N VAL A 37 -16.65 -1.16 13.35
CA VAL A 37 -17.22 -1.59 14.63
C VAL A 37 -16.17 -1.60 15.73
N GLU A 38 -16.57 -1.38 16.98
CA GLU A 38 -15.66 -1.25 18.12
C GLU A 38 -14.65 -2.41 18.24
N GLU A 39 -15.11 -3.64 18.01
CA GLU A 39 -14.27 -4.84 18.06
C GLU A 39 -13.11 -4.81 17.05
N ASN A 40 -13.25 -4.03 15.99
CA ASN A 40 -12.31 -3.94 14.88
C ASN A 40 -11.47 -2.63 14.91
N PHE A 41 -11.61 -1.77 15.91
CA PHE A 41 -10.87 -0.49 15.98
C PHE A 41 -9.34 -0.66 15.88
N ARG A 42 -8.78 -1.70 16.49
CA ARG A 42 -7.34 -1.99 16.43
C ARG A 42 -6.83 -2.26 15.02
N ILE A 43 -7.69 -2.70 14.10
CA ILE A 43 -7.34 -2.90 12.69
C ILE A 43 -7.26 -1.54 12.01
N ARG A 44 -8.23 -0.65 12.27
CA ARG A 44 -8.20 0.72 11.74
C ARG A 44 -6.96 1.47 12.22
N GLU A 45 -6.65 1.43 13.51
CA GLU A 45 -5.44 2.07 14.08
C GLU A 45 -4.15 1.56 13.41
N MET A 46 -4.08 0.25 13.15
CA MET A 46 -2.96 -0.35 12.43
C MET A 46 -2.86 0.18 10.99
N LEU A 47 -3.97 0.25 10.26
CA LEU A 47 -4.00 0.77 8.89
C LEU A 47 -3.67 2.27 8.84
N GLU A 48 -4.15 3.06 9.80
CA GLU A 48 -3.80 4.48 9.97
C GLU A 48 -2.29 4.66 10.18
N THR A 49 -1.68 3.81 11.02
CA THR A 49 -0.23 3.83 11.23
C THR A 49 0.51 3.46 9.94
N ILE A 50 0.05 2.45 9.20
CA ILE A 50 0.69 2.04 7.94
C ILE A 50 0.62 3.17 6.91
N SER A 51 -0.59 3.64 6.61
CA SER A 51 -0.84 4.69 5.63
C SER A 51 -0.04 5.95 5.96
N LYS A 52 -0.20 6.47 7.19
CA LYS A 52 0.44 7.72 7.60
C LYS A 52 1.93 7.57 7.78
N ASP A 53 2.37 6.65 8.64
CA ASP A 53 3.74 6.65 9.15
C ASP A 53 4.70 5.84 8.26
N LEU A 54 4.18 4.86 7.51
CA LEU A 54 4.99 3.94 6.71
C LEU A 54 4.92 4.22 5.19
N ILE A 55 3.84 4.82 4.69
CA ILE A 55 3.69 5.18 3.26
C ILE A 55 3.92 6.68 3.07
N ASP A 56 3.05 7.51 3.65
CA ASP A 56 3.03 8.95 3.34
C ASP A 56 4.14 9.75 4.05
N GLU A 57 4.52 9.34 5.27
CA GLU A 57 5.52 10.04 6.07
C GLU A 57 6.95 9.63 5.71
N TYR A 58 7.69 10.62 5.20
CA TYR A 58 9.07 10.47 4.76
C TYR A 58 10.07 11.35 5.55
N ASN A 59 9.59 12.30 6.36
CA ASN A 59 10.42 13.35 6.95
C ASN A 59 10.09 13.74 8.40
N ARG A 60 9.44 12.89 9.19
CA ARG A 60 9.22 13.14 10.64
C ARG A 60 9.81 12.09 11.56
N ILE A 61 9.94 10.84 11.10
CA ILE A 61 10.43 9.74 11.93
C ILE A 61 11.95 9.73 11.89
N LYS A 62 12.59 10.02 13.03
CA LYS A 62 14.03 9.91 13.21
C LYS A 62 14.44 8.46 13.43
N ILE A 63 15.54 8.06 12.80
CA ILE A 63 16.02 6.67 12.78
C ILE A 63 17.45 6.64 13.33
N LYS A 64 17.66 5.87 14.40
CA LYS A 64 18.94 5.82 15.12
C LYS A 64 20.08 5.32 14.23
N GLU A 65 19.79 4.33 13.38
CA GLU A 65 20.71 3.75 12.41
C GLU A 65 21.20 4.78 11.37
N TYR A 66 20.47 5.88 11.20
CA TYR A 66 20.83 7.00 10.33
C TYR A 66 21.36 8.22 11.09
N GLY A 67 21.75 8.03 12.37
CA GLY A 67 22.30 9.11 13.21
C GLY A 67 21.24 10.11 13.69
N ASP A 68 20.06 9.61 14.04
CA ASP A 68 18.88 10.40 14.46
C ASP A 68 18.38 11.40 13.40
N LEU A 69 18.70 11.12 12.13
CA LEU A 69 18.12 11.78 10.97
C LEU A 69 16.80 11.10 10.57
N THR A 70 15.93 11.84 9.90
CA THR A 70 14.86 11.22 9.11
C THR A 70 15.48 10.49 7.92
N PHE A 71 14.74 9.55 7.31
CA PHE A 71 15.27 8.88 6.12
C PHE A 71 15.56 9.89 4.99
N TYR A 72 14.67 10.85 4.77
CA TYR A 72 14.90 11.89 3.77
C TYR A 72 16.11 12.77 4.09
N ASP A 73 16.28 13.21 5.34
CA ASP A 73 17.45 14.00 5.74
C ASP A 73 18.75 13.20 5.59
N TYR A 74 18.71 11.90 5.87
CA TYR A 74 19.82 11.00 5.59
C TYR A 74 20.14 10.93 4.09
N LEU A 75 19.13 10.76 3.23
CA LEU A 75 19.32 10.73 1.78
C LEU A 75 19.88 12.06 1.26
N LYS A 76 19.35 13.19 1.74
CA LYS A 76 19.81 14.53 1.41
C LYS A 76 21.26 14.74 1.83
N TYR A 77 21.62 14.37 3.06
CA TYR A 77 22.98 14.54 3.57
C TYR A 77 24.00 13.63 2.88
N LYS A 78 23.65 12.35 2.65
CA LYS A 78 24.59 11.35 2.11
C LYS A 78 24.70 11.33 0.59
N PHE A 79 23.63 11.72 -0.11
CA PHE A 79 23.56 11.59 -1.57
C PHE A 79 23.28 12.91 -2.28
N ASP A 80 23.09 14.03 -1.55
CA ASP A 80 22.57 15.29 -2.09
C ASP A 80 21.20 15.13 -2.77
N PHE A 81 20.42 14.13 -2.33
CA PHE A 81 19.09 13.85 -2.86
C PHE A 81 18.10 14.92 -2.43
N LYS A 82 17.44 15.57 -3.39
CA LYS A 82 16.50 16.68 -3.15
C LYS A 82 15.16 16.39 -3.81
N LEU A 83 14.12 16.33 -2.99
CA LEU A 83 12.74 16.23 -3.44
C LEU A 83 12.15 17.62 -3.70
N GLY A 84 11.53 17.80 -4.85
CA GLY A 84 10.66 18.94 -5.14
C GLY A 84 9.33 18.84 -4.37
N VAL A 85 8.56 19.93 -4.37
CA VAL A 85 7.22 19.96 -3.78
C VAL A 85 6.34 18.88 -4.43
N GLY A 86 5.67 18.06 -3.64
CA GLY A 86 4.81 16.98 -4.11
C GLY A 86 5.52 15.65 -4.42
N ASN A 87 6.86 15.65 -4.51
CA ASN A 87 7.63 14.47 -4.94
C ASN A 87 7.87 13.43 -3.83
N HIS A 88 7.22 13.54 -2.68
CA HIS A 88 7.34 12.53 -1.60
C HIS A 88 7.01 11.11 -2.07
N ARG A 89 6.14 11.00 -3.09
CA ARG A 89 5.78 9.77 -3.79
C ARG A 89 6.96 9.07 -4.49
N LEU A 90 8.08 9.76 -4.71
CA LEU A 90 9.32 9.08 -5.12
C LEU A 90 9.86 8.13 -4.05
N LEU A 91 9.45 8.29 -2.79
CA LEU A 91 9.77 7.42 -1.67
C LEU A 91 8.50 6.68 -1.24
N PHE A 92 8.63 5.38 -0.96
CA PHE A 92 7.61 4.54 -0.34
C PHE A 92 6.31 4.36 -1.14
N HIS A 93 6.17 4.90 -2.35
CA HIS A 93 5.01 4.60 -3.22
C HIS A 93 5.37 3.54 -4.26
N TRP A 94 6.08 2.52 -3.79
CA TRP A 94 6.45 1.32 -4.53
C TRP A 94 5.62 0.15 -4.00
N GLY A 95 5.34 -0.86 -4.84
CA GLY A 95 4.65 -2.06 -4.37
C GLY A 95 5.32 -2.64 -3.13
N TYR A 96 4.55 -3.16 -2.17
CA TYR A 96 5.05 -3.47 -0.83
C TYR A 96 6.26 -4.42 -0.83
N ASN A 97 6.23 -5.46 -1.68
CA ASN A 97 7.35 -6.39 -1.86
C ASN A 97 8.15 -6.13 -3.15
N ALA A 98 7.90 -4.99 -3.82
CA ALA A 98 8.61 -4.61 -5.02
C ALA A 98 9.99 -4.04 -4.70
N GLU A 99 10.84 -3.99 -5.72
CA GLU A 99 12.07 -3.21 -5.65
C GLU A 99 11.72 -1.72 -5.45
N PRO A 100 12.33 -1.02 -4.48
CA PRO A 100 12.06 0.39 -4.23
C PRO A 100 12.78 1.28 -5.25
N TRP A 101 12.43 1.11 -6.52
CA TRP A 101 13.01 1.81 -7.67
C TRP A 101 11.96 1.98 -8.77
N ASN A 102 11.81 3.21 -9.27
CA ASN A 102 10.89 3.53 -10.37
C ASN A 102 11.62 4.30 -11.48
N ASP A 103 10.91 4.52 -12.58
CA ASP A 103 11.46 5.14 -13.78
C ASP A 103 11.84 6.61 -13.49
N GLU A 104 11.12 7.29 -12.58
CA GLU A 104 11.38 8.66 -12.17
C GLU A 104 12.65 8.83 -11.31
N LEU A 105 12.94 7.87 -10.43
CA LEU A 105 14.20 7.80 -9.68
C LEU A 105 15.37 7.52 -10.61
N GLU A 106 15.17 6.64 -11.59
CA GLU A 106 16.16 6.37 -12.64
C GLU A 106 16.48 7.64 -13.44
N ASP A 107 15.46 8.40 -13.85
CA ASP A 107 15.65 9.67 -14.55
C ASP A 107 16.28 10.73 -13.66
N TYR A 108 15.95 10.75 -12.36
CA TYR A 108 16.59 11.65 -11.39
C TYR A 108 18.09 11.41 -11.31
N VAL A 109 18.53 10.17 -11.06
CA VAL A 109 19.97 9.89 -10.90
C VAL A 109 20.76 10.11 -12.19
N LYS A 110 20.14 9.95 -13.35
CA LYS A 110 20.73 10.29 -14.66
C LYS A 110 20.93 11.79 -14.83
N ARG A 111 19.92 12.61 -14.51
CA ARG A 111 20.02 14.08 -14.59
C ARG A 111 21.06 14.66 -13.65
N GLU A 112 21.22 14.06 -12.48
CA GLU A 112 22.24 14.45 -11.51
C GLU A 112 23.63 13.85 -11.81
N GLU A 113 23.77 13.09 -12.90
CA GLU A 113 25.02 12.49 -13.36
C GLU A 113 25.71 11.62 -12.28
N TRP A 114 24.93 10.87 -11.49
CA TRP A 114 25.49 10.04 -10.44
C TRP A 114 26.27 8.86 -11.02
N GLY A 115 27.47 8.62 -10.51
CA GLY A 115 28.25 7.41 -10.82
C GLY A 115 27.61 6.13 -10.28
N GLU A 116 27.93 4.99 -10.90
CA GLU A 116 27.34 3.67 -10.59
C GLU A 116 27.44 3.28 -9.11
N GLU A 117 28.57 3.56 -8.46
CA GLU A 117 28.76 3.25 -7.04
C GLU A 117 27.77 4.03 -6.15
N LYS A 118 27.55 5.31 -6.45
CA LYS A 118 26.61 6.16 -5.72
C LYS A 118 25.17 5.66 -5.92
N ILE A 119 24.81 5.30 -7.16
CA ILE A 119 23.49 4.73 -7.48
C ILE A 119 23.29 3.42 -6.71
N LYS A 120 24.28 2.53 -6.70
CA LYS A 120 24.21 1.25 -5.97
C LYS A 120 23.97 1.49 -4.47
N ARG A 121 24.78 2.34 -3.84
CA ARG A 121 24.64 2.67 -2.40
C ARG A 121 23.30 3.32 -2.07
N PHE A 122 22.78 4.13 -2.99
CA PHE A 122 21.46 4.75 -2.84
C PHE A 122 20.34 3.70 -2.92
N LYS A 123 20.37 2.81 -3.91
CA LYS A 123 19.44 1.67 -4.02
C LYS A 123 19.46 0.80 -2.77
N ASP A 124 20.66 0.49 -2.26
CA ASP A 124 20.81 -0.31 -1.03
C ASP A 124 20.18 0.40 0.18
N ALA A 125 20.33 1.73 0.29
CA ALA A 125 19.67 2.49 1.34
C ALA A 125 18.14 2.46 1.24
N LEU A 126 17.57 2.59 0.03
CA LEU A 126 16.13 2.48 -0.20
C LEU A 126 15.61 1.09 0.19
N LYS A 127 16.33 0.02 -0.17
CA LYS A 127 16.00 -1.37 0.17
C LYS A 127 15.96 -1.62 1.66
N GLU A 128 17.00 -1.20 2.38
CA GLU A 128 17.07 -1.43 3.82
C GLU A 128 15.97 -0.65 4.56
N GLU A 129 15.64 0.57 4.12
CA GLU A 129 14.54 1.31 4.71
C GLU A 129 13.16 0.69 4.39
N GLN A 130 12.91 0.27 3.14
CA GLN A 130 11.68 -0.45 2.79
C GLN A 130 11.53 -1.72 3.63
N LYS A 131 12.61 -2.49 3.76
CA LYS A 131 12.64 -3.70 4.59
C LYS A 131 12.35 -3.40 6.07
N ARG A 132 12.90 -2.31 6.62
CA ARG A 132 12.63 -1.87 7.99
C ARG A 132 11.15 -1.51 8.17
N ARG A 133 10.57 -0.75 7.25
CA ARG A 133 9.14 -0.36 7.27
C ARG A 133 8.23 -1.59 7.14
N ASN A 134 8.53 -2.49 6.21
CA ASN A 134 7.81 -3.76 6.04
C ASN A 134 7.89 -4.62 7.31
N ALA A 135 9.05 -4.66 7.99
CA ALA A 135 9.18 -5.39 9.25
C ALA A 135 8.29 -4.80 10.36
N ILE A 136 8.12 -3.48 10.41
CA ILE A 136 7.21 -2.82 11.36
C ILE A 136 5.75 -3.16 11.03
N ALA A 137 5.35 -3.03 9.77
CA ALA A 137 3.99 -3.36 9.32
C ALA A 137 3.65 -4.84 9.59
N ASN A 138 4.54 -5.77 9.23
CA ASN A 138 4.35 -7.21 9.49
C ASN A 138 4.21 -7.50 10.99
N LYS A 139 5.07 -6.95 11.84
CA LYS A 139 4.96 -7.12 13.30
C LYS A 139 3.65 -6.55 13.86
N SER A 140 3.18 -5.45 13.30
CA SER A 140 1.88 -4.87 13.67
C SER A 140 0.74 -5.82 13.31
N ALA A 141 0.74 -6.35 12.08
CA ALA A 141 -0.24 -7.35 11.64
C ALA A 141 -0.19 -8.62 12.48
N GLU A 142 1.00 -9.13 12.80
CA GLU A 142 1.18 -10.29 13.68
C GLU A 142 0.54 -10.06 15.04
N LYS A 143 0.78 -8.90 15.65
CA LYS A 143 0.21 -8.54 16.95
C LYS A 143 -1.31 -8.39 16.89
N VAL A 144 -1.82 -7.70 15.88
CA VAL A 144 -3.25 -7.39 15.71
C VAL A 144 -4.04 -8.66 15.39
N PHE A 145 -3.58 -9.45 14.42
CA PHE A 145 -4.27 -10.67 13.97
C PHE A 145 -3.90 -11.94 14.74
N GLY A 146 -2.90 -11.88 15.63
CA GLY A 146 -2.47 -13.05 16.40
C GLY A 146 -1.74 -14.09 15.55
N PHE A 147 -0.97 -13.62 14.56
CA PHE A 147 -0.11 -14.48 13.75
C PHE A 147 1.22 -14.71 14.46
N ALA A 148 1.76 -15.92 14.32
CA ALA A 148 3.13 -16.21 14.72
C ALA A 148 4.14 -15.51 13.80
N SER A 149 5.27 -15.06 14.36
CA SER A 149 6.35 -14.38 13.63
C SER A 149 7.20 -15.28 12.73
N GLY A 150 6.75 -16.52 12.47
CA GLY A 150 7.44 -17.48 11.62
C GLY A 150 6.50 -18.38 10.84
N GLY A 151 7.07 -19.07 9.85
CA GLY A 151 6.36 -20.07 9.05
C GLY A 151 5.21 -19.48 8.23
N ARG A 152 4.10 -20.22 8.18
CA ARG A 152 2.94 -19.88 7.33
C ARG A 152 2.23 -18.61 7.78
N GLU A 153 2.12 -18.36 9.09
CA GLU A 153 1.38 -17.22 9.61
C GLU A 153 2.11 -15.89 9.37
N ALA A 154 3.45 -15.87 9.47
CA ALA A 154 4.24 -14.72 9.05
C ALA A 154 4.09 -14.40 7.56
N LYS A 155 3.99 -15.45 6.72
CA LYS A 155 3.70 -15.28 5.29
C LYS A 155 2.31 -14.69 5.05
N TRP A 156 1.31 -15.07 5.84
CA TRP A 156 -0.01 -14.44 5.80
C TRP A 156 0.02 -12.99 6.26
N ALA A 157 0.74 -12.68 7.35
CA ALA A 157 0.93 -11.31 7.82
C ALA A 157 1.51 -10.43 6.71
N ASN A 158 2.61 -10.87 6.09
CA ASN A 158 3.23 -10.16 4.97
C ASN A 158 2.28 -10.01 3.77
N SER A 159 1.56 -11.06 3.39
CA SER A 159 0.67 -11.01 2.22
C SER A 159 -0.53 -10.09 2.44
N ILE A 160 -1.10 -10.07 3.65
CA ILE A 160 -2.19 -9.16 4.00
C ILE A 160 -1.68 -7.71 4.04
N MET A 161 -0.49 -7.48 4.62
CA MET A 161 0.13 -6.15 4.62
C MET A 161 0.47 -5.65 3.22
N ALA A 162 0.98 -6.53 2.37
CA ALA A 162 1.25 -6.22 0.97
C ALA A 162 -0.03 -5.77 0.26
N ILE A 163 -1.12 -6.52 0.38
CA ILE A 163 -2.38 -6.17 -0.27
C ILE A 163 -2.92 -4.82 0.22
N VAL A 164 -2.95 -4.57 1.53
CA VAL A 164 -3.52 -3.30 2.02
C VAL A 164 -2.64 -2.12 1.63
N TYR A 165 -1.31 -2.28 1.66
CA TYR A 165 -0.39 -1.26 1.18
C TYR A 165 -0.60 -0.97 -0.30
N ASP A 166 -0.67 -2.02 -1.11
CA ASP A 166 -0.90 -1.90 -2.55
C ASP A 166 -2.27 -1.27 -2.86
N VAL A 167 -3.29 -1.52 -2.04
CA VAL A 167 -4.58 -0.83 -2.15
C VAL A 167 -4.48 0.66 -1.86
N HIS A 168 -3.65 1.09 -0.90
CA HIS A 168 -3.34 2.52 -0.71
C HIS A 168 -2.75 3.10 -2.00
N LEU A 169 -1.79 2.41 -2.63
CA LEU A 169 -1.19 2.88 -3.89
C LEU A 169 -2.19 2.93 -5.04
N LEU A 170 -3.16 2.00 -5.10
CA LEU A 170 -4.25 2.10 -6.07
C LEU A 170 -5.17 3.28 -5.75
N GLY A 171 -5.39 3.54 -4.45
CA GLY A 171 -6.15 4.68 -3.94
C GLY A 171 -5.61 6.02 -4.41
N ASP A 172 -4.27 6.16 -4.49
CA ASP A 172 -3.64 7.36 -5.04
C ASP A 172 -4.14 7.71 -6.46
N TYR A 173 -4.55 6.71 -7.25
CA TYR A 173 -5.04 6.87 -8.63
C TYR A 173 -6.57 7.05 -8.75
N THR A 174 -7.35 6.95 -7.67
CA THR A 174 -8.82 7.03 -7.78
C THR A 174 -9.29 8.48 -7.98
N GLU A 175 -10.45 8.64 -8.63
CA GLU A 175 -11.04 9.95 -8.94
C GLU A 175 -11.39 10.70 -7.64
N GLY A 176 -10.51 11.60 -7.23
CA GLY A 176 -10.63 12.39 -5.99
C GLY A 176 -9.29 12.71 -5.35
N ASP A 177 -8.25 11.92 -5.65
CA ASP A 177 -6.94 12.10 -5.04
C ASP A 177 -6.08 13.12 -5.76
N ASN A 178 -5.73 12.89 -7.03
CA ASN A 178 -4.73 13.73 -7.68
C ASN A 178 -4.72 13.68 -9.21
N LYS A 179 -4.16 14.74 -9.82
CA LYS A 179 -3.81 14.80 -11.25
C LYS A 179 -2.31 14.60 -11.51
N PHE A 180 -1.52 14.36 -10.46
CA PHE A 180 -0.06 14.24 -10.52
C PHE A 180 0.42 12.92 -9.86
N PHE A 181 0.81 11.96 -10.69
CA PHE A 181 1.27 10.60 -10.29
C PHE A 181 2.78 10.42 -10.28
N ILE A 182 3.53 11.53 -10.29
CA ILE A 182 4.99 11.49 -10.36
C ILE A 182 5.53 10.66 -9.18
N GLY A 183 6.21 9.56 -9.51
CA GLY A 183 6.85 8.66 -8.54
C GLY A 183 5.96 7.55 -7.99
N VAL A 184 4.64 7.57 -8.23
CA VAL A 184 3.75 6.48 -7.80
C VAL A 184 3.94 5.28 -8.74
N THR A 185 4.02 4.08 -8.16
CA THR A 185 4.10 2.85 -8.94
C THR A 185 2.83 2.63 -9.76
N LYS A 186 3.01 2.37 -11.07
CA LYS A 186 1.92 2.11 -12.00
C LYS A 186 0.97 1.00 -11.51
N PRO A 187 -0.37 1.15 -11.66
CA PRO A 187 -1.34 0.16 -11.20
C PRO A 187 -1.13 -1.25 -11.78
N SER A 188 -0.56 -1.36 -12.99
CA SER A 188 -0.22 -2.65 -13.61
C SER A 188 0.91 -3.39 -12.88
N LYS A 189 1.89 -2.68 -12.32
CA LYS A 189 2.93 -3.25 -11.45
C LYS A 189 2.34 -3.65 -10.10
N VAL A 190 1.50 -2.80 -9.51
CA VAL A 190 0.77 -3.10 -8.26
C VAL A 190 -0.06 -4.38 -8.39
N ALA A 191 -0.79 -4.55 -9.51
CA ALA A 191 -1.56 -5.76 -9.78
C ALA A 191 -0.72 -7.05 -9.72
N GLY A 192 0.56 -6.98 -10.13
CA GLY A 192 1.50 -8.09 -10.03
C GLY A 192 1.81 -8.49 -8.58
N ASP A 193 2.04 -7.52 -7.70
CA ASP A 193 2.33 -7.78 -6.28
C ASP A 193 1.10 -8.31 -5.53
N ILE A 194 -0.08 -7.74 -5.81
CA ILE A 194 -1.37 -8.25 -5.30
C ILE A 194 -1.60 -9.71 -5.70
N ILE A 195 -1.34 -10.08 -6.96
CA ILE A 195 -1.46 -11.46 -7.44
C ILE A 195 -0.54 -12.40 -6.65
N ASN A 196 0.71 -11.99 -6.40
CA ASN A 196 1.67 -12.79 -5.65
C ASN A 196 1.23 -12.97 -4.19
N SER A 197 0.71 -11.91 -3.58
CA SER A 197 0.17 -11.93 -2.21
C SER A 197 -1.05 -12.86 -2.10
N ILE A 198 -1.96 -12.83 -3.06
CA ILE A 198 -3.11 -13.75 -3.11
C ILE A 198 -2.65 -15.21 -3.20
N ARG A 199 -1.67 -15.53 -4.06
CA ARG A 199 -1.10 -16.90 -4.16
C ARG A 199 -0.42 -17.33 -2.86
N ASN A 200 0.24 -16.39 -2.21
CA ASN A 200 0.97 -16.63 -0.96
C ASN A 200 0.04 -16.91 0.21
N ILE A 201 -1.18 -16.37 0.18
CA ILE A 201 -2.25 -16.70 1.12
C ILE A 201 -2.76 -18.10 0.85
N ASP A 202 -3.26 -18.39 -0.36
CA ASP A 202 -3.82 -19.69 -0.73
C ASP A 202 -3.74 -19.92 -2.25
N ASN A 203 -3.41 -21.14 -2.68
CA ASN A 203 -3.29 -21.53 -4.10
C ASN A 203 -4.47 -22.39 -4.59
N SER A 204 -5.64 -22.19 -4.00
CA SER A 204 -6.88 -22.88 -4.35
C SER A 204 -7.44 -22.47 -5.73
N ARG A 205 -8.59 -23.07 -6.12
CA ARG A 205 -9.31 -22.65 -7.33
C ARG A 205 -9.85 -21.22 -7.20
N THR A 206 -10.26 -20.82 -6.00
CA THR A 206 -10.78 -19.48 -5.72
C THR A 206 -9.72 -18.42 -5.97
N SER A 207 -8.49 -18.61 -5.50
CA SER A 207 -7.41 -17.65 -5.76
C SER A 207 -7.08 -17.54 -7.25
N ARG A 208 -7.07 -18.66 -7.99
CA ARG A 208 -6.89 -18.65 -9.45
C ARG A 208 -7.95 -17.80 -10.16
N ASN A 209 -9.23 -17.95 -9.81
CA ASN A 209 -10.30 -17.15 -10.39
C ASN A 209 -10.10 -15.64 -10.13
N ILE A 210 -9.69 -15.26 -8.91
CA ILE A 210 -9.42 -13.86 -8.56
C ILE A 210 -8.25 -13.32 -9.38
N ILE A 211 -7.16 -14.09 -9.46
CA ILE A 211 -5.96 -13.74 -10.23
C ILE A 211 -6.30 -13.56 -11.72
N ASP A 212 -7.14 -14.42 -12.29
CA ASP A 212 -7.55 -14.33 -13.68
C ASP A 212 -8.40 -13.08 -13.94
N SER A 213 -9.29 -12.72 -13.02
CA SER A 213 -10.03 -11.45 -13.06
C SER A 213 -9.08 -10.25 -13.03
N ILE A 214 -8.11 -10.22 -12.10
CA ILE A 214 -7.11 -9.14 -12.01
C ILE A 214 -6.31 -9.03 -13.31
N ARG A 215 -5.82 -10.16 -13.85
CA ARG A 215 -5.05 -10.19 -15.11
C ARG A 215 -5.87 -9.75 -16.32
N LYS A 216 -7.13 -10.15 -16.38
CA LYS A 216 -8.04 -9.71 -17.45
C LYS A 216 -8.22 -8.20 -17.41
N THR A 217 -8.60 -7.65 -16.26
CA THR A 217 -8.78 -6.21 -16.04
C THR A 217 -7.51 -5.42 -16.33
N THR A 218 -6.35 -5.91 -15.86
CA THR A 218 -5.05 -5.25 -16.11
C THR A 218 -4.73 -5.15 -17.60
N ARG A 219 -5.08 -6.16 -18.40
CA ARG A 219 -4.91 -6.11 -19.86
C ARG A 219 -5.90 -5.16 -20.52
N GLU A 220 -7.18 -5.26 -20.14
CA GLU A 220 -8.28 -4.47 -20.70
C GLU A 220 -8.09 -2.95 -20.51
N TYR A 221 -7.58 -2.53 -19.34
CA TYR A 221 -7.40 -1.12 -18.99
C TYR A 221 -5.93 -0.69 -18.92
N SER A 222 -5.03 -1.37 -19.64
CA SER A 222 -3.57 -1.13 -19.58
C SER A 222 -3.12 0.32 -19.88
N ASN A 223 -3.92 1.08 -20.65
CA ASN A 223 -3.65 2.48 -21.00
C ASN A 223 -4.50 3.50 -20.21
N GLN A 224 -5.27 3.04 -19.22
CA GLN A 224 -6.21 3.87 -18.45
C GLN A 224 -5.96 3.68 -16.95
N GLU A 225 -4.90 4.28 -16.41
CA GLU A 225 -4.41 4.01 -15.05
C GLU A 225 -5.47 4.23 -13.96
N HIS A 226 -6.21 5.34 -14.01
CA HIS A 226 -7.31 5.64 -13.08
C HIS A 226 -8.42 4.59 -13.10
N VAL A 227 -8.85 4.21 -14.32
CA VAL A 227 -9.92 3.22 -14.52
C VAL A 227 -9.43 1.86 -14.05
N LEU A 228 -8.19 1.50 -14.38
CA LEU A 228 -7.56 0.27 -13.93
C LEU A 228 -7.51 0.21 -12.40
N ALA A 229 -7.00 1.25 -11.73
CA ALA A 229 -6.90 1.28 -10.27
C ALA A 229 -8.27 1.13 -9.60
N SER A 230 -9.26 1.91 -10.06
CA SER A 230 -10.63 1.82 -9.57
C SER A 230 -11.24 0.43 -9.75
N LYS A 231 -11.01 -0.21 -10.91
CA LYS A 231 -11.50 -1.56 -11.21
C LYS A 231 -10.79 -2.63 -10.37
N LEU A 232 -9.50 -2.46 -10.09
CA LEU A 232 -8.75 -3.36 -9.22
C LEU A 232 -9.27 -3.29 -7.78
N ILE A 233 -9.47 -2.09 -7.24
CA ILE A 233 -10.08 -1.90 -5.91
C ILE A 233 -11.47 -2.54 -5.85
N GLU A 234 -12.33 -2.29 -6.84
CA GLU A 234 -13.68 -2.88 -6.93
C GLU A 234 -13.64 -4.42 -6.89
N ILE A 235 -12.72 -5.04 -7.63
CA ILE A 235 -12.52 -6.50 -7.61
C ILE A 235 -12.15 -6.95 -6.20
N LEU A 236 -11.14 -6.32 -5.59
CA LEU A 236 -10.62 -6.73 -4.27
C LEU A 236 -11.69 -6.57 -3.18
N GLN A 237 -12.40 -5.45 -3.16
CA GLN A 237 -13.51 -5.19 -2.26
C GLN A 237 -14.60 -6.26 -2.34
N THR A 238 -14.89 -6.74 -3.56
CA THR A 238 -15.94 -7.71 -3.80
C THR A 238 -15.53 -9.13 -3.41
N VAL A 239 -14.30 -9.54 -3.77
CA VAL A 239 -13.92 -10.97 -3.71
C VAL A 239 -12.97 -11.30 -2.57
N LEU A 240 -12.12 -10.35 -2.15
CA LEU A 240 -11.05 -10.63 -1.20
C LEU A 240 -11.57 -10.91 0.22
N PRO A 241 -12.59 -10.20 0.76
CA PRO A 241 -13.17 -10.54 2.06
C PRO A 241 -13.60 -12.00 2.17
N GLY A 242 -14.41 -12.48 1.22
CA GLY A 242 -14.88 -13.87 1.19
C GLY A 242 -13.74 -14.88 0.99
N PHE A 243 -12.76 -14.54 0.15
CA PHE A 243 -11.56 -15.35 -0.04
C PHE A 243 -10.76 -15.51 1.26
N LEU A 244 -10.47 -14.42 1.98
CA LEU A 244 -9.71 -14.45 3.22
C LEU A 244 -10.39 -15.32 4.29
N LEU A 245 -11.73 -15.33 4.34
CA LEU A 245 -12.47 -16.18 5.30
C LEU A 245 -12.50 -17.66 4.93
N THR A 246 -12.28 -18.01 3.67
CA THR A 246 -12.32 -19.39 3.16
C THR A 246 -10.94 -19.99 2.89
N ALA A 247 -9.92 -19.15 2.71
CA ALA A 247 -8.54 -19.52 2.45
C ALA A 247 -7.99 -20.48 3.51
N ASN A 248 -7.19 -21.47 3.06
CA ASN A 248 -6.59 -22.50 3.92
C ASN A 248 -7.62 -23.15 4.87
N GLU A 249 -8.76 -23.57 4.32
CA GLU A 249 -9.84 -24.22 5.07
C GLU A 249 -10.35 -23.35 6.23
N GLY A 250 -10.41 -22.02 6.02
CA GLY A 250 -10.87 -21.05 7.01
C GLY A 250 -9.90 -20.82 8.17
N ALA A 251 -8.61 -21.12 8.02
CA ALA A 251 -7.62 -20.89 9.08
C ALA A 251 -7.52 -19.42 9.51
N LEU A 252 -7.55 -18.49 8.54
CA LEU A 252 -7.55 -17.06 8.81
C LEU A 252 -8.81 -16.63 9.56
N LYS A 253 -9.99 -17.11 9.14
CA LYS A 253 -11.25 -16.87 9.83
C LYS A 253 -11.16 -17.24 11.31
N ARG A 254 -10.71 -18.47 11.62
CA ARG A 254 -10.55 -18.94 13.01
C ARG A 254 -9.62 -18.03 13.82
N LYS A 255 -8.52 -17.57 13.22
CA LYS A 255 -7.59 -16.64 13.89
C LYS A 255 -8.26 -15.29 14.20
N PHE A 256 -8.97 -14.73 13.24
CA PHE A 256 -9.66 -13.46 13.43
C PHE A 256 -10.75 -13.57 14.51
N GLU A 257 -11.53 -14.65 14.51
CA GLU A 257 -12.54 -14.93 15.55
C GLU A 257 -11.91 -15.11 16.93
N GLN A 258 -10.76 -15.82 17.03
CA GLN A 258 -10.02 -15.97 18.28
C GLN A 258 -9.51 -14.65 18.84
N LYS A 259 -9.25 -13.65 17.99
CA LYS A 259 -8.87 -12.29 18.41
C LYS A 259 -10.07 -11.41 18.75
N GLY A 260 -11.29 -11.93 18.61
CA GLY A 260 -12.54 -11.23 18.91
C GLY A 260 -13.01 -10.31 17.81
N PHE A 261 -12.47 -10.41 16.58
CA PHE A 261 -12.88 -9.53 15.49
C PHE A 261 -14.25 -9.92 14.94
N LYS A 262 -15.04 -8.91 14.58
CA LYS A 262 -16.34 -9.09 13.93
C LYS A 262 -16.16 -9.15 12.42
N LEU A 263 -16.61 -10.25 11.83
CA LEU A 263 -16.34 -10.57 10.44
C LEU A 263 -17.51 -10.22 9.52
N ASP A 264 -17.18 -9.81 8.29
CA ASP A 264 -18.11 -9.67 7.18
C ASP A 264 -17.41 -10.09 5.88
N GLY A 265 -17.86 -11.21 5.32
CA GLY A 265 -17.34 -11.76 4.06
C GLY A 265 -18.11 -11.29 2.82
N ARG A 266 -19.17 -10.49 2.97
CA ARG A 266 -20.03 -10.00 1.87
C ARG A 266 -20.16 -8.49 1.99
N LYS A 267 -19.07 -7.79 1.70
CA LYS A 267 -19.12 -6.33 1.68
C LYS A 267 -19.89 -5.87 0.44
N HIS A 268 -21.13 -5.46 0.66
CA HIS A 268 -21.92 -4.75 -0.33
C HIS A 268 -21.51 -3.27 -0.28
N PHE A 269 -20.53 -2.88 -1.11
CA PHE A 269 -20.24 -1.47 -1.29
C PHE A 269 -21.34 -0.85 -2.15
N THR A 270 -22.32 -0.24 -1.50
CA THR A 270 -23.15 0.77 -2.15
C THR A 270 -22.23 1.94 -2.45
N LYS A 271 -22.04 2.27 -3.74
CA LYS A 271 -21.29 3.46 -4.17
C LYS A 271 -21.65 4.64 -3.26
N VAL A 272 -20.65 5.24 -2.63
CA VAL A 272 -20.82 6.57 -2.04
C VAL A 272 -21.23 7.49 -3.21
N PRO A 273 -22.37 8.19 -3.13
CA PRO A 273 -22.74 9.13 -4.18
C PRO A 273 -21.63 10.16 -4.34
N PRO A 274 -21.29 10.60 -5.56
CA PRO A 274 -20.42 11.76 -5.71
C PRO A 274 -21.08 12.95 -4.98
N GLY A 275 -20.39 13.46 -3.96
CA GLY A 275 -20.75 14.69 -3.25
C GLY A 275 -20.16 15.91 -3.94
#